data_AF-F5T2N6-F1
#
_entry.id   AF-F5T2N6-F1
#
_cell.length_a   1.000
_cell.length_b   1.000
_cell.length_c   1.000
_cell.angle_alpha   90.00
_cell.angle_beta   90.00
_cell.angle_gamma   90.00
#
_symmetry.space_group_name_H-M   'P 1'
#
loop_
_entity.id
_entity.type
_entity.pdbx_description
1 polymer ?
#
loop_
_entity_poly.entity_id
_entity_poly.type
_entity_poly.pdbx_seq_one_letter_code
_entity_poly.pdbx_strand_id
1 'polypeptide(L)'
;MQNLKYILSHWLTITVLCSSTLLLLSHTHTEAEIKNVPKWDINSHYDVGKPVKISGIEDNLSGLTYHPESDHLFAIINHPTQLIELTKQGDIVRRIHLDGFVDTESVDYLGKNTFVVSEERRQQLVFFSINDTTKKVSYDKSERLPMNWAENSNRGMEGVAWSAQYGFFVLQEDPPKILNHILHHTETSIDVEKLNHSLPDHVDDFAGISLFYSEQQPILLVLSEASNALHMINLSGDKVASLSLKSGPFNLWPIMKQPEGVAVDNDGHIYIVGEPNQMLKLKRKITLKQSF
;
A
#
# COMPACT_ATOMS: atom_id res chain seq x y z
N MET A 1 -24.65 -62.18 36.06
CA MET A 1 -24.52 -60.94 36.87
C MET A 1 -23.05 -60.47 37.00
N GLN A 2 -22.26 -60.46 35.90
CA GLN A 2 -20.87 -59.94 35.91
C GLN A 2 -20.62 -58.78 34.93
N ASN A 3 -21.49 -58.57 33.93
CA ASN A 3 -21.31 -57.49 32.94
C ASN A 3 -21.87 -56.12 33.36
N LEU A 4 -22.63 -56.01 34.46
CA LEU A 4 -23.20 -54.72 34.89
C LEU A 4 -22.25 -53.90 35.79
N LYS A 5 -21.24 -54.54 36.40
CA LYS A 5 -20.28 -53.85 37.30
C LYS A 5 -19.16 -53.12 36.55
N TYR A 6 -18.86 -53.48 35.30
CA TYR A 6 -17.83 -52.83 34.50
C TYR A 6 -18.27 -51.50 33.88
N ILE A 7 -19.58 -51.33 33.66
CA ILE A 7 -20.11 -50.12 33.01
C ILE A 7 -20.21 -48.97 34.02
N LEU A 8 -20.50 -49.23 35.29
CA LEU A 8 -20.63 -48.17 36.31
C LEU A 8 -19.28 -47.55 36.76
N SER A 9 -18.15 -48.24 36.62
CA SER A 9 -16.83 -47.70 37.02
C SER A 9 -16.19 -46.76 35.98
N HIS A 10 -16.58 -46.90 34.70
CA HIS A 10 -16.08 -46.05 33.62
C HIS A 10 -16.77 -44.67 33.56
N TRP A 11 -18.02 -44.58 34.02
CA TRP A 11 -18.71 -43.29 34.04
C TRP A 11 -18.27 -42.41 35.21
N LEU A 12 -17.97 -42.99 36.37
CA LEU A 12 -17.52 -42.21 37.54
C LEU A 12 -16.11 -41.60 37.37
N THR A 13 -15.25 -42.25 36.57
CA THR A 13 -13.90 -41.76 36.27
C THR A 13 -13.89 -40.66 35.21
N ILE A 14 -14.84 -40.66 34.27
CA ILE A 14 -14.96 -39.61 33.24
C ILE A 14 -15.55 -38.31 33.82
N THR A 15 -16.51 -38.38 34.77
CA THR A 15 -17.10 -37.15 35.34
C THR A 15 -16.13 -36.38 36.25
N VAL A 16 -15.22 -37.07 36.95
CA VAL A 16 -14.20 -36.42 37.82
C VAL A 16 -13.08 -35.76 36.99
N LEU A 17 -12.77 -36.29 35.81
CA LEU A 17 -11.78 -35.71 34.89
C LEU A 17 -12.30 -34.44 34.20
N CYS A 18 -13.59 -34.38 33.87
CA CYS A 18 -14.23 -33.18 33.29
C CYS A 18 -14.38 -32.03 34.29
N SER A 19 -14.67 -32.30 35.57
CA SER A 19 -14.79 -31.22 36.56
C SER A 19 -13.43 -30.65 36.99
N SER A 20 -12.36 -31.45 37.01
CA SER A 20 -11.01 -30.97 37.32
C SER A 20 -10.41 -30.14 36.17
N THR A 21 -10.68 -30.51 34.92
CA THR A 21 -10.30 -29.69 33.75
C THR A 21 -11.08 -28.39 33.69
N LEU A 22 -12.38 -28.36 34.05
CA LEU A 22 -13.14 -27.11 34.13
C LEU A 22 -12.66 -26.17 35.26
N LEU A 23 -12.20 -26.71 36.40
CA LEU A 23 -11.64 -25.92 37.50
C LEU A 23 -10.20 -25.45 37.24
N LEU A 24 -9.43 -26.18 36.44
CA LEU A 24 -8.12 -25.71 35.95
C LEU A 24 -8.26 -24.67 34.83
N LEU A 25 -9.34 -24.69 34.05
CA LEU A 25 -9.66 -23.67 33.04
C LEU A 25 -10.19 -22.36 33.66
N SER A 26 -10.70 -22.36 34.90
CA SER A 26 -11.19 -21.15 35.58
C SER A 26 -10.17 -20.46 36.49
N HIS A 27 -8.94 -20.97 36.57
CA HIS A 27 -7.84 -20.37 37.35
C HIS A 27 -6.66 -19.88 36.52
N THR A 28 -6.85 -19.73 35.21
CA THR A 28 -5.97 -18.90 34.39
C THR A 28 -6.71 -17.63 33.98
N HIS A 29 -7.02 -16.79 34.97
CA HIS A 29 -7.07 -15.36 34.69
C HIS A 29 -5.63 -14.94 34.36
N THR A 30 -5.25 -15.12 33.10
CA THR A 30 -4.10 -14.43 32.55
C THR A 30 -4.49 -12.96 32.57
N GLU A 31 -3.87 -12.19 33.47
CA GLU A 31 -3.75 -10.76 33.25
C GLU A 31 -3.15 -10.61 31.85
N ALA A 32 -3.99 -10.17 30.91
CA ALA A 32 -3.52 -9.84 29.58
C ALA A 32 -2.50 -8.72 29.77
N GLU A 33 -1.22 -9.07 29.68
CA GLU A 33 -0.13 -8.13 29.54
C GLU A 33 -0.56 -7.19 28.40
N ILE A 34 -0.82 -5.92 28.70
CA ILE A 34 -1.15 -4.92 27.68
C ILE A 34 0.11 -4.80 26.83
N LYS A 35 0.23 -5.66 25.80
CA LYS A 35 1.27 -5.53 24.80
C LYS A 35 1.12 -4.12 24.24
N ASN A 36 2.14 -3.30 24.42
CA ASN A 36 2.24 -2.02 23.74
C ASN A 36 2.20 -2.31 22.24
N VAL A 37 1.02 -2.18 21.65
CA VAL A 37 0.82 -2.33 20.20
C VAL A 37 1.64 -1.23 19.53
N PRO A 38 2.62 -1.57 18.69
CA PRO A 38 3.42 -0.57 17.99
C PRO A 38 2.52 0.40 17.22
N LYS A 39 2.84 1.70 17.22
CA LYS A 39 2.03 2.73 16.53
C LYS A 39 1.88 2.50 15.03
N TRP A 40 2.79 1.73 14.43
CA TRP A 40 2.83 1.37 13.02
C TRP A 40 2.12 0.05 12.70
N ASP A 41 1.60 -0.69 13.68
CA ASP A 41 0.89 -1.94 13.40
C ASP A 41 -0.46 -1.66 12.72
N ILE A 42 -0.47 -1.72 11.39
CA ILE A 42 -1.63 -1.47 10.56
C ILE A 42 -2.87 -2.29 10.97
N ASN A 43 -2.68 -3.52 11.46
CA ASN A 43 -3.78 -4.43 11.82
C ASN A 43 -4.55 -3.96 13.06
N SER A 44 -3.87 -3.28 13.97
CA SER A 44 -4.48 -2.78 15.21
C SER A 44 -5.06 -1.37 15.04
N HIS A 45 -4.52 -0.61 14.10
CA HIS A 45 -4.67 0.84 13.99
C HIS A 45 -5.63 1.32 12.90
N TYR A 46 -6.04 0.43 12.01
CA TYR A 46 -6.93 0.73 10.90
C TYR A 46 -8.17 -0.14 10.93
N ASP A 47 -9.27 0.43 10.45
CA ASP A 47 -10.45 -0.30 10.05
C ASP A 47 -10.40 -0.49 8.52
N VAL A 48 -10.42 -1.74 8.07
CA VAL A 48 -10.47 -2.07 6.65
C VAL A 48 -11.89 -1.85 6.14
N GLY A 49 -12.05 -0.90 5.21
CA GLY A 49 -13.33 -0.63 4.57
C GLY A 49 -13.79 -1.73 3.61
N LYS A 50 -14.85 -1.44 2.86
CA LYS A 50 -15.24 -2.24 1.70
C LYS A 50 -14.74 -1.55 0.43
N PRO A 51 -14.30 -2.29 -0.60
CA PRO A 51 -14.01 -1.67 -1.88
C PRO A 51 -15.28 -1.05 -2.47
N VAL A 52 -15.13 0.11 -3.09
CA VAL A 52 -16.17 0.78 -3.89
C VAL A 52 -15.72 0.81 -5.35
N LYS A 53 -16.66 0.73 -6.28
CA LYS A 53 -16.37 0.96 -7.70
C LYS A 53 -16.42 2.45 -8.00
N ILE A 54 -15.43 2.96 -8.70
CA ILE A 54 -15.39 4.35 -9.17
C ILE A 54 -16.21 4.44 -10.44
N SER A 55 -17.38 5.10 -10.36
CA SER A 55 -18.27 5.25 -11.51
C SER A 55 -17.65 6.15 -12.58
N GLY A 56 -17.68 5.70 -13.84
CA GLY A 56 -17.14 6.42 -14.98
C GLY A 56 -15.69 6.08 -15.34
N ILE A 57 -15.02 5.20 -14.59
CA ILE A 57 -13.77 4.54 -15.00
C ILE A 57 -14.13 3.11 -15.39
N GLU A 58 -13.77 2.69 -16.61
CA GLU A 58 -14.13 1.36 -17.12
C GLU A 58 -13.04 0.32 -16.83
N ASP A 59 -11.77 0.71 -16.95
CA ASP A 59 -10.61 -0.19 -16.81
C ASP A 59 -9.30 0.58 -16.61
N ASN A 60 -8.21 -0.15 -16.39
CA ASN A 60 -6.82 0.33 -16.32
C ASN A 60 -6.57 1.41 -15.26
N LEU A 61 -7.26 1.32 -14.11
CA LEU A 61 -7.00 2.19 -12.97
C LEU A 61 -5.72 1.75 -12.26
N SER A 62 -4.66 2.55 -12.40
CA SER A 62 -3.35 2.35 -11.80
C SER A 62 -2.93 3.59 -11.01
N GLY A 63 -1.93 3.48 -10.14
CA GLY A 63 -1.27 4.62 -9.49
C GLY A 63 -2.18 5.49 -8.60
N LEU A 64 -1.65 5.99 -7.50
CA LEU A 64 -2.43 6.88 -6.64
C LEU A 64 -1.51 7.82 -5.87
N THR A 65 -1.91 9.09 -5.82
CA THR A 65 -1.33 10.05 -4.88
C THR A 65 -2.40 10.91 -4.26
N TYR A 66 -2.04 11.60 -3.19
CA TYR A 66 -2.89 12.52 -2.47
C TYR A 66 -2.43 13.97 -2.70
N HIS A 67 -3.38 14.86 -2.95
CA HIS A 67 -3.13 16.28 -3.11
C HIS A 67 -3.67 17.05 -1.88
N PRO A 68 -2.78 17.48 -0.96
CA PRO A 68 -3.19 18.02 0.33
C PRO A 68 -3.94 19.35 0.24
N GLU A 69 -3.70 20.17 -0.79
CA GLU A 69 -4.34 21.48 -0.93
C GLU A 69 -5.81 21.38 -1.34
N SER A 70 -6.20 20.37 -2.12
CA SER A 70 -7.62 20.13 -2.47
C SER A 70 -8.29 19.03 -1.63
N ASP A 71 -7.53 18.32 -0.79
CA ASP A 71 -7.98 17.12 -0.05
C ASP A 71 -8.56 16.03 -0.97
N HIS A 72 -8.01 15.92 -2.18
CA HIS A 72 -8.42 14.97 -3.21
C HIS A 72 -7.31 13.94 -3.49
N LEU A 73 -7.69 12.87 -4.18
CA LEU A 73 -6.77 11.88 -4.73
C LEU A 73 -6.55 12.16 -6.22
N PHE A 74 -5.38 11.79 -6.73
CA PHE A 74 -5.10 11.76 -8.16
C PHE A 74 -4.66 10.35 -8.54
N ALA A 75 -5.33 9.75 -9.52
CA ALA A 75 -5.07 8.39 -9.98
C ALA A 75 -4.72 8.38 -11.47
N ILE A 76 -3.95 7.39 -11.90
CA ILE A 76 -3.63 7.17 -13.30
C ILE A 76 -4.68 6.26 -13.93
N ILE A 77 -5.04 6.56 -15.18
CA ILE A 77 -5.59 5.56 -16.09
C ILE A 77 -4.52 5.32 -17.13
N ASN A 78 -3.99 4.10 -17.22
CA ASN A 78 -2.89 3.80 -18.15
C ASN A 78 -3.38 3.92 -19.61
N HIS A 79 -4.56 3.37 -19.92
CA HIS A 79 -5.13 3.43 -21.27
C HIS A 79 -6.65 3.74 -21.30
N PRO A 80 -7.08 4.86 -21.92
CA PRO A 80 -6.24 5.94 -22.48
C PRO A 80 -5.54 6.73 -21.38
N THR A 81 -4.30 7.15 -21.63
CA THR A 81 -3.42 7.76 -20.62
C THR A 81 -3.96 9.09 -20.08
N GLN A 82 -4.38 9.07 -18.81
CA GLN A 82 -5.01 10.21 -18.14
C GLN A 82 -4.67 10.24 -16.66
N LEU A 83 -4.68 11.44 -16.09
CA LEU A 83 -4.74 11.65 -14.65
C LEU A 83 -6.17 12.03 -14.25
N ILE A 84 -6.71 11.36 -13.25
CA ILE A 84 -8.08 11.56 -12.76
C ILE A 84 -8.03 12.12 -11.35
N GLU A 85 -8.65 13.27 -11.16
CA GLU A 85 -8.87 13.81 -9.82
C GLU A 85 -10.14 13.20 -9.24
N LEU A 86 -10.02 12.63 -8.05
CA LEU A 86 -11.06 11.91 -7.33
C LEU A 86 -11.29 12.53 -5.95
N THR A 87 -12.54 12.59 -5.51
CA THR A 87 -12.83 12.77 -4.08
C THR A 87 -12.33 11.55 -3.29
N LYS A 88 -12.18 11.69 -1.97
CA LYS A 88 -11.83 10.55 -1.09
C LYS A 88 -12.94 9.49 -0.98
N GLN A 89 -14.07 9.72 -1.63
CA GLN A 89 -15.19 8.78 -1.76
C GLN A 89 -15.21 8.07 -3.13
N GLY A 90 -14.34 8.48 -4.05
CA GLY A 90 -14.22 7.89 -5.38
C GLY A 90 -15.11 8.56 -6.43
N ASP A 91 -15.57 9.79 -6.20
CA ASP A 91 -16.29 10.56 -7.21
C ASP A 91 -15.29 11.30 -8.10
N ILE A 92 -15.51 11.25 -9.42
CA ILE A 92 -14.64 11.94 -10.38
C ILE A 92 -14.90 13.45 -10.33
N VAL A 93 -13.86 14.22 -10.03
CA VAL A 93 -13.87 15.69 -10.04
C VAL A 93 -13.57 16.20 -11.44
N ARG A 94 -12.51 15.69 -12.07
CA ARG A 94 -12.14 16.02 -13.46
C ARG A 94 -11.13 15.01 -14.02
N ARG A 95 -10.93 15.10 -15.33
CA ARG A 95 -9.94 14.34 -16.09
C ARG A 95 -8.92 15.29 -16.70
N ILE A 96 -7.66 14.88 -16.71
CA ILE A 96 -6.53 15.60 -17.30
C ILE A 96 -5.85 14.64 -18.28
N HIS A 97 -5.83 14.99 -19.56
CA HIS A 97 -5.22 14.13 -20.57
C HIS A 97 -3.70 14.22 -20.49
N LEU A 98 -3.02 13.08 -20.57
CA LEU A 98 -1.56 12.99 -20.61
C LEU A 98 -1.11 12.71 -22.05
N ASP A 99 -1.03 13.76 -22.87
CA ASP A 99 -0.79 13.62 -24.30
C ASP A 99 0.68 13.32 -24.60
N GLY A 100 0.92 12.20 -25.31
CA GLY A 100 2.25 11.74 -25.72
C GLY A 100 3.00 10.93 -24.66
N PHE A 101 2.39 10.76 -23.48
CA PHE A 101 2.80 9.81 -22.46
C PHE A 101 2.42 8.40 -22.90
N VAL A 102 3.17 7.40 -22.43
CA VAL A 102 2.94 5.98 -22.69
C VAL A 102 3.26 5.18 -21.45
N ASP A 103 2.46 4.15 -21.16
CA ASP A 103 2.76 3.19 -20.08
C ASP A 103 2.99 3.89 -18.74
N THR A 104 2.05 4.77 -18.38
CA THR A 104 2.12 5.45 -17.09
C THR A 104 1.49 4.57 -16.04
N GLU A 105 2.27 4.17 -15.03
CA GLU A 105 1.80 3.24 -14.00
C GLU A 105 1.56 3.91 -12.66
N SER A 106 2.41 4.87 -12.29
CA SER A 106 2.34 5.54 -10.99
C SER A 106 2.37 7.05 -11.09
N VAL A 107 1.91 7.71 -10.02
CA VAL A 107 1.94 9.16 -9.86
C VAL A 107 2.29 9.50 -8.42
N ASP A 108 3.06 10.58 -8.22
CA ASP A 108 3.22 11.18 -6.90
C ASP A 108 3.20 12.72 -6.93
N TYR A 109 2.85 13.33 -5.80
CA TYR A 109 2.80 14.78 -5.60
C TYR A 109 4.06 15.27 -4.89
N LEU A 110 4.73 16.24 -5.50
CA LEU A 110 6.02 16.79 -5.04
C LEU A 110 5.87 18.09 -4.25
N GLY A 111 4.64 18.58 -4.09
CA GLY A 111 4.37 19.92 -3.56
C GLY A 111 4.34 20.99 -4.66
N LYS A 112 3.76 22.15 -4.33
CA LYS A 112 3.71 23.33 -5.20
C LYS A 112 3.16 23.00 -6.60
N ASN A 113 2.04 22.29 -6.66
CA ASN A 113 1.39 21.90 -7.92
C ASN A 113 2.24 21.00 -8.83
N THR A 114 3.35 20.43 -8.34
CA THR A 114 4.25 19.58 -9.14
C THR A 114 3.93 18.12 -8.92
N PHE A 115 3.81 17.38 -10.01
CA PHE A 115 3.55 15.95 -10.04
C PHE A 115 4.67 15.24 -10.80
N VAL A 116 4.88 13.97 -10.46
CA VAL A 116 5.73 13.04 -11.19
C VAL A 116 4.91 11.83 -11.59
N VAL A 117 5.18 11.24 -12.75
CA VAL A 117 4.71 9.90 -13.12
C VAL A 117 5.88 9.00 -13.49
N SER A 118 5.75 7.69 -13.28
CA SER A 118 6.60 6.70 -13.95
C SER A 118 6.10 6.45 -15.37
N GLU A 119 7.01 6.34 -16.33
CA GLU A 119 6.72 5.70 -17.62
C GLU A 119 7.54 4.41 -17.72
N GLU A 120 6.87 3.26 -17.68
CA GLU A 120 7.51 1.94 -17.72
C GLU A 120 8.29 1.76 -19.02
N ARG A 121 7.62 1.86 -20.17
CA ARG A 121 8.23 1.57 -21.47
C ARG A 121 9.46 2.44 -21.79
N ARG A 122 9.49 3.66 -21.27
CA ARG A 122 10.59 4.62 -21.49
C ARG A 122 11.58 4.68 -20.31
N GLN A 123 11.30 3.97 -19.22
CA GLN A 123 12.16 3.86 -18.05
C GLN A 123 12.60 5.24 -17.52
N GLN A 124 11.64 6.11 -17.27
CA GLN A 124 11.91 7.48 -16.82
C GLN A 124 10.82 8.02 -15.90
N LEU A 125 11.21 8.99 -15.09
CA LEU A 125 10.26 9.83 -14.36
C LEU A 125 9.97 11.08 -15.18
N VAL A 126 8.69 11.44 -15.28
CA VAL A 126 8.24 12.61 -16.05
C VAL A 126 7.55 13.60 -15.12
N PHE A 127 8.00 14.85 -15.12
CA PHE A 127 7.56 15.90 -14.21
C PHE A 127 6.71 16.93 -14.94
N PHE A 128 5.66 17.38 -14.27
CA PHE A 128 4.78 18.42 -14.80
C PHE A 128 4.04 19.14 -13.67
N SER A 129 3.50 20.32 -13.99
CA SER A 129 2.67 21.08 -13.06
C SER A 129 1.19 21.02 -13.46
N ILE A 130 0.32 20.88 -12.47
CA ILE A 130 -1.13 20.91 -12.64
C ILE A 130 -1.72 22.02 -11.77
N ASN A 131 -2.62 22.82 -12.35
CA ASN A 131 -3.47 23.76 -11.61
C ASN A 131 -4.95 23.47 -11.88
N ASP A 132 -5.86 24.21 -11.23
CA ASP A 132 -7.32 24.03 -11.31
C ASP A 132 -7.90 24.10 -12.74
N THR A 133 -7.21 24.78 -13.66
CA THR A 133 -7.63 24.94 -15.05
C THR A 133 -6.99 23.95 -16.02
N THR A 134 -6.00 23.17 -15.56
CA THR A 134 -5.28 22.21 -16.40
C THR A 134 -6.23 21.11 -16.87
N LYS A 135 -6.33 20.91 -18.18
CA LYS A 135 -7.11 19.83 -18.82
C LYS A 135 -6.25 18.84 -19.61
N LYS A 136 -5.01 19.23 -19.89
CA LYS A 136 -4.05 18.45 -20.66
C LYS A 136 -2.64 18.80 -20.22
N VAL A 137 -1.80 17.78 -20.10
CA VAL A 137 -0.33 17.87 -19.97
C VAL A 137 0.27 17.33 -21.27
N SER A 138 1.31 18.00 -21.77
CA SER A 138 1.97 17.60 -23.03
C SER A 138 3.34 17.05 -22.70
N TYR A 139 3.59 15.81 -23.08
CA TYR A 139 4.87 15.12 -22.84
C TYR A 139 6.09 15.92 -23.33
N ASP A 140 5.98 16.55 -24.51
CA ASP A 140 7.04 17.38 -25.11
C ASP A 140 7.43 18.62 -24.31
N LYS A 141 6.60 19.03 -23.35
CA LYS A 141 6.85 20.19 -22.48
C LYS A 141 7.22 19.80 -21.05
N SER A 142 7.27 18.50 -20.76
CA SER A 142 7.58 17.97 -19.43
C SER A 142 9.09 17.77 -19.26
N GLU A 143 9.57 18.05 -18.06
CA GLU A 143 10.91 17.66 -17.63
C GLU A 143 10.95 16.15 -17.42
N ARG A 144 12.10 15.53 -17.68
CA ARG A 144 12.26 14.08 -17.67
C ARG A 144 13.57 13.72 -17.01
N LEU A 145 13.53 12.68 -16.20
CA LEU A 145 14.70 12.10 -15.57
C LEU A 145 14.79 10.62 -15.99
N PRO A 146 15.68 10.30 -16.95
CA PRO A 146 15.92 8.92 -17.36
C PRO A 146 16.47 8.08 -16.21
N MET A 147 15.88 6.91 -15.97
CA MET A 147 16.38 5.95 -14.98
C MET A 147 17.45 5.05 -15.63
N ASN A 148 18.54 5.66 -16.13
CA ASN A 148 19.60 5.01 -16.92
C ASN A 148 20.36 3.87 -16.19
N TRP A 149 20.04 3.62 -14.93
CA TRP A 149 20.60 2.56 -14.10
C TRP A 149 19.64 1.36 -13.97
N ALA A 150 18.40 1.46 -14.47
CA ALA A 150 17.51 0.32 -14.68
C ALA A 150 17.98 -0.43 -15.94
N GLU A 151 18.65 -1.57 -15.74
CA GLU A 151 19.23 -2.36 -16.83
C GLU A 151 18.17 -2.87 -17.84
N ASN A 152 18.28 -2.43 -19.11
CA ASN A 152 18.07 -3.11 -20.41
C ASN A 152 17.07 -4.29 -20.55
N SER A 153 16.06 -4.38 -19.71
CA SER A 153 15.03 -5.40 -19.79
C SER A 153 13.71 -4.77 -19.38
N ASN A 154 12.65 -5.26 -19.99
CA ASN A 154 11.26 -4.86 -19.81
C ASN A 154 10.79 -5.17 -18.38
N ARG A 155 11.38 -4.48 -17.41
CA ARG A 155 11.22 -4.66 -15.98
C ARG A 155 10.36 -3.49 -15.49
N GLY A 156 9.10 -3.79 -15.19
CA GLY A 156 8.04 -2.81 -14.94
C GLY A 156 8.40 -1.74 -13.92
N MET A 157 8.28 -0.44 -14.26
CA MET A 157 8.42 0.66 -13.30
C MET A 157 7.03 0.98 -12.71
N GLU A 158 6.59 0.16 -11.77
CA GLU A 158 5.23 0.17 -11.24
C GLU A 158 4.95 1.27 -10.22
N GLY A 159 5.99 1.81 -9.58
CA GLY A 159 5.78 2.70 -8.46
C GLY A 159 6.83 3.79 -8.32
N VAL A 160 6.37 4.99 -7.96
CA VAL A 160 7.22 6.09 -7.52
C VAL A 160 6.67 6.66 -6.22
N ALA A 161 7.56 6.88 -5.24
CA ALA A 161 7.28 7.64 -4.04
C ALA A 161 8.35 8.71 -3.84
N TRP A 162 7.94 9.90 -3.41
CA TRP A 162 8.81 11.05 -3.22
C TRP A 162 9.07 11.35 -1.75
N SER A 163 10.33 11.70 -1.45
CA SER A 163 10.73 12.31 -0.19
C SER A 163 11.64 13.51 -0.44
N ALA A 164 11.33 14.66 0.15
CA ALA A 164 12.23 15.81 0.12
C ALA A 164 13.60 15.53 0.76
N GLN A 165 13.67 14.59 1.71
CA GLN A 165 14.90 14.24 2.42
C GLN A 165 15.71 13.14 1.71
N TYR A 166 15.01 12.14 1.17
CA TYR A 166 15.62 10.90 0.65
C TYR A 166 15.53 10.75 -0.87
N GLY A 167 14.90 11.69 -1.58
CA GLY A 167 14.69 11.61 -3.02
C GLY A 167 13.57 10.66 -3.41
N PHE A 168 13.66 10.08 -4.61
CA PHE A 168 12.67 9.14 -5.13
C PHE A 168 12.97 7.72 -4.70
N PHE A 169 11.91 7.00 -4.34
CA PHE A 169 11.89 5.54 -4.29
C PHE A 169 11.16 5.05 -5.53
N VAL A 170 11.83 4.22 -6.33
CA VAL A 170 11.25 3.60 -7.53
C VAL A 170 11.08 2.12 -7.24
N LEU A 171 9.85 1.64 -7.40
CA LEU A 171 9.50 0.23 -7.31
C LEU A 171 9.54 -0.38 -8.71
N GLN A 172 10.25 -1.50 -8.82
CA GLN A 172 10.28 -2.31 -10.02
C GLN A 172 9.53 -3.63 -9.77
N GLU A 173 8.72 -4.07 -10.73
CA GLU A 173 7.94 -5.32 -10.69
C GLU A 173 8.84 -6.58 -10.71
N ASP A 174 9.61 -6.78 -11.79
CA ASP A 174 10.36 -8.04 -12.00
C ASP A 174 11.83 -7.80 -12.40
N PRO A 175 12.83 -8.35 -11.69
CA PRO A 175 12.69 -8.86 -10.34
C PRO A 175 12.28 -7.71 -9.39
N PRO A 176 11.51 -8.05 -8.34
CA PRO A 176 10.99 -7.06 -7.42
C PRO A 176 12.11 -6.34 -6.69
N LYS A 177 12.19 -5.02 -6.83
CA LYS A 177 13.17 -4.20 -6.10
C LYS A 177 12.73 -2.76 -5.89
N ILE A 178 13.12 -2.21 -4.76
CA ILE A 178 13.12 -0.78 -4.48
C ILE A 178 14.49 -0.21 -4.79
N LEU A 179 14.47 0.92 -5.46
CA LEU A 179 15.62 1.67 -5.88
C LEU A 179 15.48 3.09 -5.36
N ASN A 180 16.60 3.77 -5.09
CA ASN A 180 16.58 5.12 -4.54
C ASN A 180 17.41 6.07 -5.41
N HIS A 181 16.80 7.20 -5.78
CA HIS A 181 17.45 8.26 -6.53
C HIS A 181 17.40 9.59 -5.77
N ILE A 182 18.57 10.08 -5.36
CA ILE A 182 18.71 11.31 -4.57
C ILE A 182 18.98 12.49 -5.53
N LEU A 183 18.13 13.53 -5.48
CA LEU A 183 18.26 14.72 -6.34
C LEU A 183 19.33 15.73 -5.86
N HIS A 184 19.64 15.72 -4.57
CA HIS A 184 20.58 16.66 -3.96
C HIS A 184 21.62 15.90 -3.13
N HIS A 185 22.81 16.48 -2.93
CA HIS A 185 23.83 15.92 -2.04
C HIS A 185 23.40 16.00 -0.56
N THR A 186 22.26 15.41 -0.20
CA THR A 186 21.91 15.17 1.19
C THR A 186 22.85 14.08 1.70
N GLU A 187 23.40 14.25 2.90
CA GLU A 187 24.28 13.25 3.53
C GLU A 187 23.51 11.98 3.96
N THR A 188 22.19 11.95 3.76
CA THR A 188 21.33 10.81 4.07
C THR A 188 21.36 9.77 2.96
N SER A 189 22.22 8.77 3.12
CA SER A 189 22.22 7.57 2.29
C SER A 189 21.18 6.56 2.76
N ILE A 190 20.47 5.93 1.83
CA ILE A 190 19.61 4.77 2.08
C ILE A 190 20.36 3.48 1.71
N ASP A 191 20.30 2.50 2.60
CA ASP A 191 20.78 1.15 2.34
C ASP A 191 19.72 0.38 1.54
N VAL A 192 19.74 0.56 0.22
CA VAL A 192 18.76 -0.07 -0.69
C VAL A 192 18.85 -1.59 -0.68
N GLU A 193 20.01 -2.17 -0.36
CA GLU A 193 20.16 -3.61 -0.24
C GLU A 193 19.34 -4.15 0.93
N LYS A 194 19.41 -3.50 2.10
CA LYS A 194 18.54 -3.85 3.24
C LYS A 194 17.06 -3.62 2.97
N LEU A 195 16.70 -2.54 2.29
CA LEU A 195 15.30 -2.32 1.88
C LEU A 195 14.79 -3.50 1.04
N ASN A 196 15.59 -3.93 0.06
CA ASN A 196 15.24 -5.05 -0.81
C ASN A 196 15.16 -6.38 -0.06
N HIS A 197 16.02 -6.63 0.93
CA HIS A 197 15.91 -7.81 1.80
C HIS A 197 14.64 -7.83 2.67
N SER A 198 13.99 -6.69 2.88
CA SER A 198 12.72 -6.60 3.61
C SER A 198 11.49 -6.79 2.73
N LEU A 199 11.65 -6.74 1.41
CA LEU A 199 10.59 -7.15 0.50
C LEU A 199 10.32 -8.64 0.72
N PRO A 200 9.05 -9.08 0.82
CA PRO A 200 8.77 -10.48 1.02
C PRO A 200 9.39 -11.37 -0.06
N ASP A 201 10.04 -12.46 0.36
CA ASP A 201 10.52 -13.50 -0.55
C ASP A 201 9.33 -14.10 -1.31
N HIS A 202 9.49 -14.33 -2.62
CA HIS A 202 8.46 -14.91 -3.50
C HIS A 202 7.21 -14.04 -3.72
N VAL A 203 7.40 -12.72 -3.81
CA VAL A 203 6.40 -11.86 -4.44
C VAL A 203 6.62 -11.91 -5.94
N ASP A 204 5.61 -12.37 -6.68
CA ASP A 204 5.68 -12.43 -8.14
C ASP A 204 5.58 -11.03 -8.77
N ASP A 205 4.96 -10.06 -8.09
CA ASP A 205 4.76 -8.68 -8.57
C ASP A 205 4.45 -7.66 -7.43
N PHE A 206 5.01 -6.46 -7.56
CA PHE A 206 4.74 -5.26 -6.76
C PHE A 206 4.16 -4.14 -7.62
N ALA A 207 3.03 -3.60 -7.19
CA ALA A 207 2.16 -2.77 -8.01
C ALA A 207 1.99 -1.34 -7.51
N GLY A 208 2.60 -0.96 -6.38
CA GLY A 208 2.49 0.40 -5.88
C GLY A 208 3.35 0.71 -4.67
N ILE A 209 3.75 1.98 -4.55
CA ILE A 209 4.54 2.47 -3.43
C ILE A 209 4.07 3.86 -3.01
N SER A 210 4.04 4.13 -1.71
CA SER A 210 3.78 5.46 -1.16
C SER A 210 4.61 5.69 0.09
N LEU A 211 4.95 6.96 0.37
CA LEU A 211 5.58 7.33 1.61
C LEU A 211 4.54 7.62 2.70
N PHE A 212 4.74 7.06 3.89
CA PHE A 212 3.92 7.25 5.07
C PHE A 212 4.79 7.74 6.23
N TYR A 213 4.32 8.75 6.95
CA TYR A 213 5.03 9.30 8.11
C TYR A 213 4.29 8.96 9.41
N SER A 214 5.01 8.33 10.32
CA SER A 214 4.57 8.13 11.72
C SER A 214 5.57 8.78 12.65
N GLU A 215 5.15 9.84 13.35
CA GLU A 215 6.03 10.59 14.27
C GLU A 215 7.34 11.05 13.60
N GLN A 216 7.22 11.56 12.37
CA GLN A 216 8.34 11.97 11.51
C GLN A 216 9.26 10.84 11.05
N GLN A 217 8.95 9.58 11.38
CA GLN A 217 9.66 8.42 10.83
C GLN A 217 9.03 8.03 9.48
N PRO A 218 9.82 8.05 8.39
CA PRO A 218 9.36 7.60 7.08
C PRO A 218 9.25 6.07 7.03
N ILE A 219 8.14 5.61 6.47
CA ILE A 219 7.84 4.20 6.21
C ILE A 219 7.34 4.11 4.78
N LEU A 220 7.88 3.18 4.01
CA LEU A 220 7.39 2.83 2.69
C LEU A 220 6.19 1.90 2.84
N LEU A 221 5.07 2.29 2.25
CA LEU A 221 3.95 1.42 1.96
C LEU A 221 4.21 0.77 0.62
N VAL A 222 4.34 -0.56 0.59
CA VAL A 222 4.63 -1.33 -0.63
C VAL A 222 3.48 -2.30 -0.87
N LEU A 223 2.81 -2.14 -2.01
CA LEU A 223 1.63 -2.90 -2.41
C LEU A 223 2.03 -4.03 -3.34
N SER A 224 1.58 -5.25 -3.06
CA SER A 224 1.78 -6.41 -3.92
C SER A 224 0.45 -6.90 -4.48
N GLU A 225 0.34 -6.92 -5.82
CA GLU A 225 -0.80 -7.47 -6.55
C GLU A 225 -0.91 -8.98 -6.29
N ALA A 226 0.15 -9.71 -6.63
CA ALA A 226 0.22 -11.18 -6.53
C ALA A 226 -0.10 -11.68 -5.12
N SER A 227 0.43 -11.01 -4.09
CA SER A 227 0.21 -11.40 -2.70
C SER A 227 -1.11 -10.89 -2.13
N ASN A 228 -1.76 -9.90 -2.76
CA ASN A 228 -2.86 -9.12 -2.20
C ASN A 228 -2.51 -8.64 -0.78
N ALA A 229 -1.42 -7.89 -0.66
CA ALA A 229 -0.92 -7.44 0.63
C ALA A 229 -0.33 -6.03 0.54
N LEU A 230 -0.46 -5.30 1.63
CA LEU A 230 0.23 -4.04 1.86
C LEU A 230 1.33 -4.28 2.90
N HIS A 231 2.57 -3.96 2.56
CA HIS A 231 3.73 -4.08 3.43
C HIS A 231 4.16 -2.70 3.92
N MET A 232 4.57 -2.62 5.18
CA MET A 232 5.15 -1.43 5.77
C MET A 232 6.62 -1.71 6.05
N ILE A 233 7.52 -0.96 5.41
CA ILE A 233 8.96 -1.15 5.50
C ILE A 233 9.58 0.18 5.93
N ASN A 234 10.34 0.19 7.03
CA ASN A 234 11.04 1.40 7.45
C ASN A 234 12.28 1.64 6.56
N LEU A 235 12.85 2.85 6.60
CA LEU A 235 14.05 3.16 5.81
C LEU A 235 15.35 2.49 6.30
N SER A 236 15.30 1.79 7.44
CA SER A 236 16.40 0.93 7.91
C SER A 236 16.40 -0.44 7.23
N GLY A 237 15.33 -0.77 6.49
CA GLY A 237 15.16 -2.07 5.86
C GLY A 237 14.60 -3.13 6.80
N ASP A 238 13.75 -2.76 7.76
CA ASP A 238 12.93 -3.69 8.54
C ASP A 238 11.48 -3.66 8.05
N LYS A 239 10.91 -4.84 7.74
CA LYS A 239 9.46 -5.00 7.59
C LYS A 239 8.81 -4.84 8.95
N VAL A 240 8.17 -3.70 9.17
CA VAL A 240 7.51 -3.39 10.43
C VAL A 240 6.18 -4.12 10.52
N ALA A 241 5.31 -4.01 9.50
CA ALA A 241 4.01 -4.65 9.50
C ALA A 241 3.57 -5.09 8.10
N SER A 242 2.53 -5.91 8.04
CA SER A 242 1.83 -6.23 6.80
C SER A 242 0.32 -6.35 7.06
N LEU A 243 -0.47 -5.88 6.11
CA LEU A 243 -1.91 -6.08 6.05
C LEU A 243 -2.23 -7.01 4.88
N SER A 244 -2.97 -8.08 5.17
CA SER A 244 -3.57 -8.93 4.14
C SER A 244 -4.79 -8.22 3.53
N LEU A 245 -4.82 -8.11 2.20
CA LEU A 245 -6.00 -7.70 1.43
C LEU A 245 -6.84 -8.91 1.00
N LYS A 246 -6.77 -10.00 1.78
CA LYS A 246 -7.64 -11.17 1.68
C LYS A 246 -8.46 -11.30 2.96
N SER A 247 -9.64 -11.88 2.85
CA SER A 247 -10.62 -12.07 3.91
C SER A 247 -11.02 -13.54 4.06
N GLY A 248 -11.86 -13.81 5.07
CA GLY A 248 -12.39 -15.14 5.40
C GLY A 248 -11.41 -16.04 6.15
N PRO A 249 -11.84 -17.25 6.58
CA PRO A 249 -10.96 -18.22 7.21
C PRO A 249 -9.74 -18.49 6.33
N PHE A 250 -8.55 -18.43 6.92
CA PHE A 250 -7.26 -18.65 6.26
C PHE A 250 -6.90 -17.65 5.14
N ASN A 251 -7.55 -16.47 5.07
CA ASN A 251 -7.21 -15.40 4.10
C ASN A 251 -7.25 -15.87 2.64
N LEU A 252 -8.31 -16.59 2.25
CA LEU A 252 -8.41 -17.21 0.92
C LEU A 252 -9.08 -16.32 -0.14
N TRP A 253 -9.84 -15.29 0.27
CA TRP A 253 -10.63 -14.48 -0.67
C TRP A 253 -10.12 -13.04 -0.75
N PRO A 254 -9.53 -12.61 -1.88
CA PRO A 254 -9.19 -11.20 -2.11
C PRO A 254 -10.36 -10.26 -1.82
N ILE A 255 -10.11 -9.18 -1.10
CA ILE A 255 -11.13 -8.16 -0.81
C ILE A 255 -11.30 -7.19 -1.97
N MET A 256 -10.27 -7.03 -2.80
CA MET A 256 -10.26 -6.24 -4.02
C MET A 256 -9.52 -6.99 -5.12
N LYS A 257 -9.78 -6.62 -6.37
CA LYS A 257 -9.08 -7.17 -7.54
C LYS A 257 -7.88 -6.27 -7.86
N GLN A 258 -6.75 -6.90 -8.18
CA GLN A 258 -5.53 -6.28 -8.74
C GLN A 258 -5.19 -4.91 -8.14
N PRO A 259 -4.71 -4.86 -6.89
CA PRO A 259 -4.39 -3.60 -6.25
C PRO A 259 -3.13 -2.95 -6.87
N GLU A 260 -3.30 -1.78 -7.52
CA GLU A 260 -2.32 -1.09 -8.40
C GLU A 260 -1.84 0.29 -7.92
N GLY A 261 -2.31 0.74 -6.76
CA GLY A 261 -1.94 2.08 -6.31
C GLY A 261 -2.27 2.29 -4.85
N VAL A 262 -1.42 3.04 -4.16
CA VAL A 262 -1.58 3.34 -2.74
C VAL A 262 -1.25 4.79 -2.47
N ALA A 263 -2.03 5.46 -1.64
CA ALA A 263 -1.77 6.82 -1.18
C ALA A 263 -2.20 6.99 0.29
N VAL A 264 -1.66 8.02 0.94
CA VAL A 264 -2.00 8.39 2.32
C VAL A 264 -2.51 9.82 2.35
N ASP A 265 -3.63 10.09 3.03
CA ASP A 265 -4.13 11.46 3.21
C ASP A 265 -3.55 12.17 4.44
N ASN A 266 -3.86 13.46 4.58
CA ASN A 266 -3.46 14.32 5.70
C ASN A 266 -3.83 13.78 7.09
N ASP A 267 -4.83 12.89 7.20
CA ASP A 267 -5.27 12.31 8.48
C ASP A 267 -4.69 10.92 8.72
N GLY A 268 -3.83 10.44 7.82
CA GLY A 268 -3.21 9.12 7.88
C GLY A 268 -4.15 8.01 7.43
N HIS A 269 -5.24 8.30 6.73
CA HIS A 269 -6.00 7.26 6.06
C HIS A 269 -5.23 6.76 4.84
N ILE A 270 -5.25 5.46 4.60
CA ILE A 270 -4.63 4.84 3.43
C ILE A 270 -5.73 4.54 2.42
N TYR A 271 -5.47 4.85 1.16
CA TYR A 271 -6.33 4.55 0.02
C TYR A 271 -5.58 3.61 -0.90
N ILE A 272 -6.27 2.58 -1.38
CA ILE A 272 -5.73 1.62 -2.34
C ILE A 272 -6.67 1.60 -3.53
N VAL A 273 -6.15 1.71 -4.74
CA VAL A 273 -6.92 1.50 -5.99
C VAL A 273 -6.51 0.18 -6.63
N GLY A 274 -7.38 -0.35 -7.49
CA GLY A 274 -7.08 -1.55 -8.24
C GLY A 274 -8.00 -1.79 -9.42
N GLU A 275 -7.55 -2.63 -10.34
CA GLU A 275 -8.26 -2.89 -11.58
C GLU A 275 -9.56 -3.69 -11.40
N PRO A 276 -10.57 -3.42 -12.23
CA PRO A 276 -10.56 -2.41 -13.30
C PRO A 276 -10.76 -0.96 -12.80
N ASN A 277 -11.38 -0.78 -11.63
CA ASN A 277 -11.85 0.54 -11.15
C ASN A 277 -12.26 0.58 -9.67
N GLN A 278 -11.61 -0.21 -8.80
CA GLN A 278 -11.96 -0.29 -7.38
C GLN A 278 -11.13 0.69 -6.54
N MET A 279 -11.73 1.19 -5.46
CA MET A 279 -11.03 1.92 -4.41
C MET A 279 -11.40 1.35 -3.05
N LEU A 280 -10.38 1.09 -2.23
CA LEU A 280 -10.49 0.65 -0.84
C LEU A 280 -9.92 1.74 0.07
N LYS A 281 -10.64 2.05 1.14
CA LYS A 281 -10.16 2.94 2.20
C LYS A 281 -9.82 2.13 3.46
N LEU A 282 -8.61 2.29 3.97
CA LEU A 282 -8.21 1.89 5.31
C LEU A 282 -8.34 3.12 6.23
N LYS A 283 -9.36 3.11 7.09
CA LYS A 283 -9.63 4.23 7.98
C LYS A 283 -8.78 4.09 9.23
N ARG A 284 -7.83 5.00 9.40
CA ARG A 284 -7.11 5.16 10.67
C ARG A 284 -8.08 5.45 11.82
N LYS A 285 -7.95 4.70 12.91
CA LYS A 285 -8.78 4.87 14.14
C LYS A 285 -8.49 6.16 14.90
N ILE A 286 -7.23 6.60 14.89
CA ILE A 286 -6.76 7.84 15.54
C ILE A 286 -5.98 8.64 14.50
N THR A 287 -6.40 9.88 14.23
CA THR A 287 -5.77 10.78 13.25
C THR A 287 -4.26 10.84 13.44
N LEU A 288 -3.51 10.62 12.37
CA LEU A 288 -2.06 10.72 12.33
C LEU A 288 -1.67 11.72 11.23
N LYS A 289 -1.37 12.94 11.64
CA LYS A 289 -1.03 14.01 10.70
C LYS A 289 0.22 13.65 9.90
N GLN A 290 0.06 13.60 8.58
CA GLN A 290 1.14 13.38 7.64
C GLN A 290 1.92 14.68 7.43
N SER A 291 3.21 14.54 7.10
CA SER A 291 4.10 15.64 6.76
C SER A 291 4.46 15.49 5.29
N PHE A 292 3.81 16.27 4.42
CA PHE A 292 4.09 16.35 2.99
C PHE A 292 5.03 17.53 2.70
#